data_AF-A0A243PCS0-F1
#
_entry.id   AF-A0A243PCS0-F1
#
_cell.length_a   1.000
_cell.length_b   1.000
_cell.length_c   1.000
_cell.angle_alpha   90.00
_cell.angle_beta   90.00
_cell.angle_gamma   90.00
#
_symmetry.space_group_name_H-M   'P 1'
#
loop_
_entity.id
_entity.type
_entity.pdbx_description
1 polymer ?
#
loop_
_entity_poly.entity_id
_entity_poly.type
_entity_poly.pdbx_seq_one_letter_code
_entity_poly.pdbx_strand_id
1 'polypeptide(L)'
;MVMVKVAVGLMSVAAMIAAIPAMAHGQVIPNDLERCGGSRNGPAVLVDVRGFAAETGKVRVQSYPATKSAWLSKGEWLNRIDIPVRPSNGTMRFCMPVPQPGKYGIAVRHDRDGNGKTDISRDGGGFSNNPSINIFNLGKPGVEKAAFYAGPGVTKITITLKYM
;
A
#
# COMPACT_ATOMS: atom_id res chain seq x y z
N MET A 1 4.21 -68.16 33.42
CA MET A 1 4.65 -66.75 33.30
C MET A 1 4.87 -66.48 31.81
N VAL A 2 3.90 -65.90 31.12
CA VAL A 2 3.95 -65.65 29.66
C VAL A 2 3.87 -64.14 29.46
N MET A 3 4.96 -63.52 29.01
CA MET A 3 5.04 -62.08 28.77
C MET A 3 4.65 -61.76 27.33
N VAL A 4 3.51 -61.09 27.18
CA VAL A 4 3.02 -60.52 25.92
C VAL A 4 3.83 -59.25 25.61
N LYS A 5 4.51 -59.22 24.47
CA LYS A 5 5.18 -58.01 23.95
C LYS A 5 4.18 -57.19 23.15
N VAL A 6 3.81 -56.02 23.65
CA VAL A 6 3.03 -55.01 22.93
C VAL A 6 4.01 -54.12 22.16
N ALA A 7 3.96 -54.17 20.83
CA ALA A 7 4.69 -53.27 19.95
C ALA A 7 3.81 -52.03 19.69
N VAL A 8 4.20 -50.88 20.26
CA VAL A 8 3.57 -49.58 19.97
C VAL A 8 4.26 -48.99 18.74
N GLY A 9 3.52 -48.93 17.63
CA GLY A 9 3.98 -48.28 16.40
C GLY A 9 3.97 -46.77 16.54
N LEU A 10 5.12 -46.13 16.36
CA LEU A 10 5.29 -44.68 16.28
C LEU A 10 4.90 -44.21 14.87
N MET A 11 3.74 -43.59 14.72
CA MET A 11 3.32 -42.92 13.49
C MET A 11 3.90 -41.50 13.48
N SER A 12 4.91 -41.26 12.66
CA SER A 12 5.54 -39.95 12.49
C SER A 12 4.59 -38.98 11.77
N VAL A 13 4.04 -38.00 12.48
CA VAL A 13 3.29 -36.88 11.88
C VAL A 13 4.31 -35.87 11.35
N ALA A 14 4.54 -35.85 10.03
CA ALA A 14 5.34 -34.82 9.38
C ALA A 14 4.54 -33.51 9.32
N ALA A 15 4.86 -32.56 10.19
CA ALA A 15 4.29 -31.21 10.16
C ALA A 15 4.85 -30.44 8.95
N MET A 16 4.03 -30.25 7.91
CA MET A 16 4.35 -29.32 6.82
C MET A 16 4.27 -27.89 7.35
N ILE A 17 5.41 -27.25 7.56
CA ILE A 17 5.49 -25.81 7.85
C ILE A 17 5.29 -25.09 6.52
N ALA A 18 4.09 -24.56 6.28
CA ALA A 18 3.86 -23.65 5.16
C ALA A 18 4.62 -22.34 5.41
N ALA A 19 5.64 -22.06 4.59
CA ALA A 19 6.35 -20.79 4.64
C ALA A 19 5.43 -19.67 4.13
N ILE A 20 4.90 -18.86 5.05
CA ILE A 20 4.20 -17.63 4.69
C ILE A 20 5.28 -16.61 4.28
N PRO A 21 5.29 -16.11 3.04
CA PRO A 21 6.26 -15.11 2.64
C PRO A 21 6.10 -13.87 3.53
N ALA A 22 7.17 -13.48 4.22
CA ALA A 22 7.21 -12.25 4.99
C ALA A 22 7.15 -11.07 4.02
N MET A 23 6.11 -10.24 4.15
CA MET A 23 6.01 -9.02 3.36
C MET A 23 7.03 -8.02 3.91
N ALA A 24 7.97 -7.57 3.09
CA ALA A 24 8.91 -6.54 3.52
C ALA A 24 8.15 -5.22 3.71
N HIS A 25 8.14 -4.71 4.93
CA HIS A 25 7.56 -3.42 5.27
C HIS A 25 8.66 -2.33 5.27
N GLY A 26 8.25 -1.07 5.14
CA GLY A 26 9.12 0.07 5.35
C GLY A 26 10.10 0.41 4.21
N GLN A 27 9.87 -0.04 2.98
CA GLN A 27 10.80 0.16 1.85
C GLN A 27 10.61 1.50 1.12
N VAL A 28 11.51 2.47 1.34
CA VAL A 28 11.52 3.71 0.54
C VAL A 28 12.13 3.43 -0.83
N ILE A 29 11.39 3.75 -1.89
CA ILE A 29 11.81 3.51 -3.28
C ILE A 29 11.70 4.80 -4.11
N PRO A 30 12.50 4.94 -5.18
CA PRO A 30 12.31 6.02 -6.15
C PRO A 30 11.01 5.81 -6.95
N ASN A 31 10.51 6.87 -7.58
CA ASN A 31 9.46 6.73 -8.57
C ASN A 31 10.06 6.26 -9.91
N ASP A 32 9.88 4.99 -10.22
CA ASP A 32 10.39 4.35 -11.42
C ASP A 32 9.22 3.78 -12.24
N LEU A 33 8.85 4.49 -13.31
CA LEU A 33 7.69 4.13 -14.13
C LEU A 33 7.91 2.88 -14.99
N GLU A 34 9.16 2.47 -15.23
CA GLU A 34 9.47 1.28 -16.03
C GLU A 34 8.97 -0.01 -15.35
N ARG A 35 8.89 0.00 -14.01
CA ARG A 35 8.28 -1.09 -13.22
C ARG A 35 6.80 -1.32 -13.58
N CYS A 36 6.14 -0.31 -14.13
CA CYS A 36 4.77 -0.39 -14.62
C CYS A 36 4.69 -0.47 -16.17
N GLY A 37 5.83 -0.60 -16.85
CA GLY A 37 5.94 -0.64 -18.31
C GLY A 37 5.58 -1.99 -18.96
N GLY A 38 5.40 -3.06 -18.18
CA GLY A 38 5.02 -4.38 -18.71
C GLY A 38 4.67 -5.40 -17.64
N SER A 39 3.82 -6.37 -17.99
CA SER A 39 3.34 -7.43 -17.10
C SER A 39 4.43 -8.42 -16.64
N ARG A 40 5.62 -8.39 -17.24
CA ARG A 40 6.77 -9.24 -16.88
C ARG A 40 7.50 -8.78 -15.60
N ASN A 41 7.26 -7.55 -15.15
CA ASN A 41 7.92 -6.98 -13.96
C ASN A 41 7.20 -7.35 -12.64
N GLY A 42 6.20 -8.24 -12.73
CA GLY A 42 5.36 -8.64 -11.61
C GLY A 42 4.21 -7.67 -11.33
N PRO A 43 3.47 -7.90 -10.24
CA PRO A 43 2.35 -7.07 -9.84
C PRO A 43 2.80 -5.64 -9.48
N ALA A 44 2.14 -4.65 -10.08
CA ALA A 44 2.39 -3.25 -9.76
C ALA A 44 1.11 -2.43 -9.90
N VAL A 45 1.12 -1.24 -9.30
CA VAL A 45 0.00 -0.30 -9.34
C VAL A 45 0.46 1.00 -9.96
N LEU A 46 -0.07 1.33 -11.13
CA LEU A 46 0.14 2.63 -11.76
C LEU A 46 -0.88 3.61 -11.18
N VAL A 47 -0.40 4.55 -10.37
CA VAL A 47 -1.22 5.50 -9.63
C VAL A 47 -1.13 6.87 -10.28
N ASP A 48 -2.24 7.36 -10.83
CA ASP A 48 -2.38 8.74 -11.25
C ASP A 48 -2.94 9.56 -10.09
N VAL A 49 -2.14 10.48 -9.56
CA VAL A 49 -2.53 11.40 -8.50
C VAL A 49 -2.86 12.76 -9.11
N ARG A 50 -4.02 13.31 -8.76
CA ARG A 50 -4.50 14.61 -9.25
C ARG A 50 -5.11 15.44 -8.12
N GLY A 51 -5.41 16.70 -8.42
CA GLY A 51 -6.01 17.62 -7.46
C GLY A 51 -5.00 18.24 -6.51
N PHE A 52 -3.75 18.44 -6.95
CA PHE A 52 -2.79 19.21 -6.17
C PHE A 52 -3.28 20.65 -6.02
N ALA A 53 -3.39 21.14 -4.78
CA ALA A 53 -3.82 22.52 -4.51
C ALA A 53 -2.70 23.54 -4.79
N ALA A 54 -1.45 23.09 -4.83
CA ALA A 54 -0.27 23.89 -5.13
C ALA A 54 0.85 22.98 -5.64
N GLU A 55 1.77 23.54 -6.42
CA GLU A 55 2.98 22.85 -6.89
C GLU A 55 4.15 23.06 -5.90
N THR A 56 3.87 22.86 -4.62
CA THR A 56 4.83 23.09 -3.52
C THR A 56 4.98 21.83 -2.67
N GLY A 57 6.05 21.79 -1.89
CA GLY A 57 6.26 20.72 -0.92
C GLY A 57 6.46 19.35 -1.56
N LYS A 58 5.94 18.30 -0.91
CA LYS A 58 6.19 16.90 -1.29
C LYS A 58 4.92 16.07 -1.38
N VAL A 59 4.93 15.12 -2.29
CA VAL A 59 3.93 14.07 -2.40
C VAL A 59 4.51 12.74 -1.94
N ARG A 60 3.82 12.13 -1.00
CA ARG A 60 4.12 10.80 -0.48
C ARG A 60 3.05 9.82 -0.93
N VAL A 61 3.45 8.75 -1.59
CA VAL A 61 2.58 7.63 -1.97
C VAL A 61 3.02 6.39 -1.22
N GLN A 62 2.08 5.72 -0.56
CA GLN A 62 2.36 4.52 0.24
C GLN A 62 1.40 3.40 -0.14
N SER A 63 1.93 2.18 -0.23
CA SER A 63 1.14 0.96 -0.35
C SER A 63 1.03 0.26 0.99
N TYR A 64 -0.11 -0.37 1.25
CA TYR A 64 -0.39 -1.14 2.46
C TYR A 64 -1.08 -2.46 2.08
N PRO A 65 -0.84 -3.56 2.81
CA PRO A 65 -1.76 -4.69 2.80
C PRO A 65 -3.16 -4.20 3.20
N ALA A 66 -4.21 -4.72 2.55
CA ALA A 66 -5.59 -4.37 2.90
C ALA A 66 -6.08 -5.08 4.17
N THR A 67 -5.39 -4.90 5.29
CA THR A 67 -5.77 -5.42 6.62
C THR A 67 -5.99 -4.27 7.59
N LYS A 68 -6.86 -4.48 8.59
CA LYS A 68 -7.13 -3.47 9.62
C LYS A 68 -5.88 -3.13 10.46
N SER A 69 -5.01 -4.11 10.69
CA SER A 69 -3.78 -3.91 11.46
C SER A 69 -2.73 -3.08 10.72
N ALA A 70 -2.62 -3.24 9.40
CA ALA A 70 -1.60 -2.56 8.61
C ALA A 70 -2.06 -1.19 8.09
N TRP A 71 -3.36 -1.04 7.78
CA TRP A 71 -3.87 0.15 7.10
C TRP A 71 -3.60 1.44 7.87
N LEU A 72 -2.79 2.33 7.27
CA LEU A 72 -2.35 3.62 7.82
C LEU A 72 -1.60 3.54 9.16
N SER A 73 -1.24 2.33 9.59
CA SER A 73 -0.43 2.10 10.77
C SER A 73 1.03 2.48 10.48
N LYS A 74 1.67 3.11 11.47
CA LYS A 74 3.05 3.58 11.35
C LYS A 74 3.99 2.38 11.13
N GLY A 75 4.74 2.40 10.05
CA GLY A 75 5.71 1.34 9.72
C GLY A 75 5.15 0.18 8.91
N GLU A 76 3.82 0.04 8.82
CA GLU A 76 3.15 -1.10 8.19
C GLU A 76 2.97 -0.98 6.67
N TRP A 77 3.38 0.15 6.09
CA TRP A 77 3.41 0.33 4.65
C TRP A 77 4.47 -0.58 4.02
N LEU A 78 4.25 -1.04 2.78
CA LEU A 78 5.17 -1.89 2.03
C LEU A 78 6.22 -1.03 1.35
N ASN A 79 5.78 -0.27 0.35
CA ASN A 79 6.59 0.67 -0.41
C ASN A 79 6.15 2.11 -0.14
N ARG A 80 7.11 3.03 -0.11
CA ARG A 80 6.89 4.48 -0.05
C ARG A 80 7.68 5.19 -1.14
N ILE A 81 7.01 6.04 -1.88
CA ILE A 81 7.63 7.06 -2.73
C ILE A 81 7.41 8.42 -2.06
N ASP A 82 8.42 9.28 -2.02
CA ASP A 82 8.35 10.62 -1.44
C ASP A 82 9.18 11.59 -2.31
N ILE A 83 8.51 12.42 -3.11
CA ILE A 83 9.17 13.29 -4.12
C ILE A 83 8.54 14.69 -4.14
N PRO A 84 9.26 15.72 -4.65
CA PRO A 84 8.69 17.05 -4.82
C PRO A 84 7.46 17.06 -5.72
N VAL A 85 6.48 17.90 -5.40
CA VAL A 85 5.26 18.06 -6.21
C VAL A 85 5.58 18.81 -7.49
N ARG A 86 5.39 18.17 -8.64
CA ARG A 86 5.56 18.73 -9.99
C ARG A 86 4.57 18.08 -10.97
N PRO A 87 3.27 18.41 -10.89
CA PRO A 87 2.27 17.84 -11.78
C PRO A 87 2.49 18.29 -13.23
N SER A 88 2.26 17.38 -14.16
CA SER A 88 2.12 17.70 -15.59
C SER A 88 0.64 17.62 -15.93
N ASN A 89 0.06 18.71 -16.44
CA ASN A 89 -1.38 18.82 -16.69
C ASN A 89 -2.23 18.44 -15.47
N GLY A 90 -1.83 18.93 -14.29
CA GLY A 90 -2.54 18.69 -13.01
C GLY A 90 -2.41 17.27 -12.44
N THR A 91 -1.58 16.41 -13.03
CA THR A 91 -1.43 15.01 -12.63
C THR A 91 0.04 14.65 -12.39
N MET A 92 0.30 13.83 -11.37
CA MET A 92 1.58 13.13 -11.16
C MET A 92 1.33 11.64 -11.22
N ARG A 93 2.20 10.90 -11.92
CA ARG A 93 2.09 9.45 -12.10
C ARG A 93 3.15 8.73 -11.30
N PHE A 94 2.75 7.63 -10.65
CA PHE A 94 3.61 6.82 -9.80
C PHE A 94 3.48 5.35 -10.16
N CYS A 95 4.59 4.61 -10.06
CA CYS A 95 4.54 3.15 -10.09
C CYS A 95 4.81 2.58 -8.70
N MET A 96 3.82 1.90 -8.14
CA MET A 96 3.89 1.27 -6.81
C MET A 96 3.93 -0.26 -6.98
N PRO A 97 5.11 -0.90 -6.94
CA PRO A 97 5.19 -2.36 -6.97
C PRO A 97 4.51 -2.95 -5.74
N VAL A 98 3.91 -4.14 -5.90
CA VAL A 98 3.32 -4.92 -4.80
C VAL A 98 3.83 -6.36 -4.89
N PRO A 99 3.99 -7.07 -3.76
CA PRO A 99 4.74 -8.33 -3.74
C PRO A 99 4.05 -9.47 -4.48
N GLN A 100 2.72 -9.47 -4.55
CA GLN A 100 1.92 -10.52 -5.16
C GLN A 100 0.53 -10.02 -5.55
N PRO A 101 -0.23 -10.74 -6.40
CA PRO A 101 -1.64 -10.46 -6.59
C PRO A 101 -2.38 -10.50 -5.25
N GLY A 102 -3.25 -9.53 -4.98
CA GLY A 102 -3.89 -9.43 -3.67
C GLY A 102 -4.63 -8.14 -3.42
N LYS A 103 -5.20 -8.00 -2.22
CA LYS A 103 -5.88 -6.77 -1.79
C LYS A 103 -4.92 -5.81 -1.12
N TYR A 104 -4.92 -4.57 -1.59
CA TYR A 104 -4.07 -3.49 -1.09
C TYR A 104 -4.85 -2.21 -0.92
N GLY A 105 -4.29 -1.27 -0.18
CA GLY A 105 -4.70 0.12 -0.21
C GLY A 105 -3.51 1.02 -0.57
N ILE A 106 -3.77 2.09 -1.30
CA ILE A 106 -2.81 3.18 -1.54
C ILE A 106 -3.27 4.40 -0.76
N ALA A 107 -2.34 5.03 -0.03
CA ALA A 107 -2.53 6.31 0.62
C ALA A 107 -1.58 7.34 0.02
N VAL A 108 -2.10 8.54 -0.25
CA VAL A 108 -1.35 9.66 -0.79
C VAL A 108 -1.46 10.84 0.16
N ARG A 109 -0.33 11.46 0.48
CA ARG A 109 -0.27 12.73 1.20
C ARG A 109 0.41 13.78 0.33
N HIS A 110 -0.16 14.96 0.28
CA HIS A 110 0.47 16.18 -0.20
C HIS A 110 0.83 17.05 1.00
N ASP A 111 2.11 16.99 1.38
CA ASP A 111 2.73 17.84 2.40
C ASP A 111 3.04 19.19 1.76
N ARG A 112 2.17 20.18 1.99
CA ARG A 112 2.19 21.43 1.22
C ARG A 112 3.30 22.38 1.60
N ASP A 113 3.68 22.38 2.88
CA ASP A 113 4.73 23.24 3.43
C ASP A 113 6.09 22.52 3.53
N GLY A 114 6.11 21.20 3.31
CA GLY A 114 7.33 20.40 3.25
C GLY A 114 7.95 20.12 4.62
N ASN A 115 7.21 20.32 5.71
CA ASN A 115 7.75 20.20 7.06
C ASN A 115 7.85 18.74 7.56
N GLY A 116 7.32 17.77 6.80
CA GLY A 116 7.37 16.34 7.10
C GLY A 116 6.38 15.86 8.17
N LYS A 117 5.72 16.79 8.88
CA LYS A 117 4.65 16.52 9.86
C LYS A 117 3.32 16.39 9.14
N THR A 118 2.32 15.79 9.79
CA THR A 118 0.97 15.70 9.21
C THR A 118 0.13 16.81 9.80
N ASP A 119 -0.35 17.71 8.96
CA ASP A 119 -1.30 18.77 9.32
C ASP A 119 -2.56 18.64 8.45
N ILE A 120 -3.64 18.11 9.02
CA ILE A 120 -4.89 17.85 8.27
C ILE A 120 -5.57 19.12 7.73
N SER A 121 -5.25 20.30 8.27
CA SER A 121 -5.81 21.59 7.85
C SER A 121 -5.03 22.23 6.70
N ARG A 122 -3.82 21.74 6.44
CA ARG A 122 -2.92 22.28 5.41
C ARG A 122 -2.60 21.27 4.33
N ASP A 123 -2.38 20.03 4.71
CA ASP A 123 -2.00 18.94 3.84
C ASP A 123 -3.19 18.41 3.05
N GLY A 124 -2.91 17.90 1.86
CA GLY A 124 -3.86 17.13 1.08
C GLY A 124 -3.75 15.65 1.36
N GLY A 125 -4.87 14.95 1.32
CA GLY A 125 -4.93 13.49 1.45
C GLY A 125 -5.72 12.86 0.31
N GLY A 126 -5.37 11.65 -0.07
CA GLY A 126 -6.13 10.84 -1.03
C GLY A 126 -5.89 9.35 -0.80
N PHE A 127 -6.86 8.52 -1.17
CA PHE A 127 -6.78 7.08 -1.00
C PHE A 127 -7.28 6.36 -2.25
N SER A 128 -6.83 5.12 -2.47
CA SER A 128 -7.43 4.24 -3.47
C SER A 128 -8.94 4.12 -3.27
N ASN A 129 -9.68 3.92 -4.38
CA ASN A 129 -11.15 4.03 -4.49
C ASN A 129 -11.77 5.40 -4.18
N ASN A 130 -11.00 6.42 -3.84
CA ASN A 130 -11.48 7.78 -3.55
C ASN A 130 -12.70 7.82 -2.60
N PRO A 131 -12.67 7.13 -1.45
CA PRO A 131 -13.77 7.23 -0.49
C PRO A 131 -13.93 8.67 0.00
N SER A 132 -15.14 9.03 0.42
CA SER A 132 -15.37 10.32 1.07
C SER A 132 -14.50 10.46 2.31
N ILE A 133 -13.77 11.57 2.38
CA ILE A 133 -13.01 11.98 3.56
C ILE A 133 -13.62 13.26 4.12
N ASN A 134 -13.75 13.34 5.44
CA ASN A 134 -14.37 14.45 6.13
C ASN A 134 -13.86 14.55 7.57
N ILE A 135 -14.29 15.59 8.28
CA ILE A 135 -13.89 15.80 9.67
C ILE A 135 -14.29 14.62 10.58
N PHE A 136 -15.42 13.95 10.31
CA PHE A 136 -15.90 12.83 11.12
C PHE A 136 -15.04 11.56 11.01
N ASN A 137 -14.28 11.40 9.92
CA ASN A 137 -13.27 10.34 9.81
C ASN A 137 -11.83 10.85 9.96
N LEU A 138 -11.65 12.10 10.39
CA LEU A 138 -10.34 12.76 10.49
C LEU A 138 -9.49 12.61 9.22
N GLY A 139 -10.14 12.57 8.06
CA GLY A 139 -9.50 12.34 6.78
C GLY A 139 -9.05 10.90 6.52
N LYS A 140 -9.33 9.93 7.39
CA LYS A 140 -8.83 8.54 7.33
C LYS A 140 -9.98 7.55 7.12
N PRO A 141 -10.23 7.09 5.88
CA PRO A 141 -11.24 6.07 5.63
C PRO A 141 -10.79 4.71 6.20
N GLY A 142 -11.75 3.84 6.54
CA GLY A 142 -11.46 2.45 6.85
C GLY A 142 -10.94 1.68 5.64
N VAL A 143 -10.17 0.62 5.89
CA VAL A 143 -9.50 -0.18 4.85
C VAL A 143 -10.50 -0.78 3.87
N GLU A 144 -11.69 -1.15 4.32
CA GLU A 144 -12.76 -1.71 3.51
C GLU A 144 -13.24 -0.75 2.41
N LYS A 145 -13.11 0.56 2.62
CA LYS A 145 -13.48 1.58 1.63
C LYS A 145 -12.33 1.86 0.66
N ALA A 146 -11.09 1.78 1.13
CA ALA A 146 -9.91 2.10 0.33
C ALA A 146 -9.34 0.88 -0.43
N ALA A 147 -9.65 -0.33 0.00
CA ALA A 147 -9.05 -1.55 -0.54
C ALA A 147 -9.49 -1.83 -1.98
N PHE A 148 -8.52 -2.19 -2.82
CA PHE A 148 -8.74 -2.67 -4.18
C PHE A 148 -7.91 -3.94 -4.40
N TYR A 149 -8.22 -4.68 -5.45
CA TYR A 149 -7.46 -5.87 -5.84
C TYR A 149 -6.43 -5.50 -6.90
N ALA A 150 -5.15 -5.78 -6.63
CA ALA A 150 -4.08 -5.72 -7.62
C ALA A 150 -3.88 -7.12 -8.23
N GLY A 151 -4.01 -7.22 -9.55
CA GLY A 151 -3.81 -8.47 -10.28
C GLY A 151 -2.34 -8.85 -10.48
N PRO A 152 -2.06 -9.90 -11.27
CA PRO A 152 -0.69 -10.35 -11.56
C PRO A 152 0.15 -9.41 -12.42
N GLY A 153 -0.48 -8.42 -13.07
CA GLY A 153 0.21 -7.39 -13.84
C GLY A 153 0.00 -5.99 -13.27
N VAL A 154 0.03 -5.00 -14.16
CA VAL A 154 -0.14 -3.59 -13.77
C VAL A 154 -1.62 -3.26 -13.59
N THR A 155 -1.98 -2.87 -12.37
CA THR A 155 -3.30 -2.34 -12.02
C THR A 155 -3.27 -0.83 -12.09
N LYS A 156 -4.16 -0.19 -12.85
CA LYS A 156 -4.20 1.27 -13.00
C LYS A 156 -5.27 1.86 -12.08
N ILE A 157 -4.93 2.88 -11.31
CA ILE A 157 -5.89 3.60 -10.45
C ILE A 157 -5.66 5.11 -10.53
N THR A 158 -6.72 5.88 -10.27
CA THR A 158 -6.64 7.33 -10.10
C THR A 158 -7.00 7.70 -8.67
N ILE A 159 -6.18 8.53 -8.03
CA ILE A 159 -6.42 9.08 -6.69
C ILE A 159 -6.55 10.59 -6.81
N THR A 160 -7.64 11.12 -6.25
CA THR A 160 -7.94 12.55 -6.23
C THR A 160 -7.69 13.07 -4.83
N LEU A 161 -6.73 14.00 -4.71
CA LEU A 161 -6.45 14.65 -3.44
C LEU A 161 -7.64 15.51 -3.02
N LYS A 162 -7.83 15.57 -1.71
CA LYS A 162 -8.83 16.36 -1.00
C LYS A 162 -8.13 17.12 0.12
N TYR A 163 -8.65 18.29 0.44
CA TYR A 163 -8.15 19.20 1.48
C TYR A 163 -9.35 19.54 2.36
N MET A 164 -9.12 19.70 3.66
CA MET A 164 -10.14 19.97 4.66
C MET A 164 -9.87 21.30 5.35
#